data_AF-A0A067TNT4-F1
#
_entry.id   AF-A0A067TNT4-F1
#
_cell.length_a   1.000
_cell.length_b   1.000
_cell.length_c   1.000
_cell.angle_alpha   90.00
_cell.angle_beta   90.00
_cell.angle_gamma   90.00
#
_symmetry.space_group_name_H-M   'P 1'
#
loop_
_entity.id
_entity.type
_entity.pdbx_description
1 polymer ?
#
loop_
_entity_poly.entity_id
_entity_poly.type
_entity_poly.pdbx_seq_one_letter_code
_entity_poly.pdbx_strand_id
1 'polypeptide(L)'
;MTSDPLSTQPSLSFDEILHFSSLPRPGPEYYEARRRLWLTPRVTPRPSSPSSSRQKLEEIFSQPGAVHSQETWNHNLEKAWKGLSSGGKLNYNLPMVIAIKIIHAAWLRDRTWPVGLEAPVTDDEQQADIAVAPPLEASRAPEKALQATMTTTLVPSDLMEPVPPRMTINRT
;
A
#
# COMPACT_ATOMS: atom_id res chain seq x y z
N MET A 1 -25.59 -40.34 3.09
CA MET A 1 -25.24 -39.17 3.91
C MET A 1 -23.76 -39.30 4.22
N THR A 2 -22.90 -38.71 3.40
CA THR A 2 -21.43 -38.80 3.54
C THR A 2 -20.96 -37.41 3.93
N SER A 3 -20.50 -37.26 5.16
CA SER A 3 -19.99 -36.01 5.70
C SER A 3 -18.56 -35.82 5.20
N ASP A 4 -18.31 -34.82 4.37
CA ASP A 4 -16.96 -34.34 4.08
C ASP A 4 -16.38 -33.69 5.34
N PRO A 5 -15.23 -34.14 5.87
CA PRO A 5 -14.55 -33.43 6.94
C PRO A 5 -13.90 -32.18 6.34
N LEU A 6 -14.54 -31.01 6.53
CA LEU A 6 -13.93 -29.72 6.21
C LEU A 6 -12.59 -29.60 6.95
N SER A 7 -11.54 -29.55 6.14
CA SER A 7 -10.15 -29.41 6.55
C SER A 7 -9.95 -28.09 7.31
N THR A 8 -9.91 -28.16 8.64
CA THR A 8 -9.32 -27.11 9.48
C THR A 8 -7.81 -27.18 9.32
N GLN A 9 -7.28 -26.61 8.25
CA GLN A 9 -5.83 -26.42 8.13
C GLN A 9 -5.43 -25.22 9.02
N PRO A 10 -4.40 -25.35 9.88
CA PRO A 10 -3.82 -24.20 10.54
C PRO A 10 -3.29 -23.25 9.47
N SER A 11 -3.72 -21.99 9.51
CA SER A 11 -3.19 -20.95 8.63
C SER A 11 -1.74 -20.65 9.03
N LEU A 12 -0.79 -21.31 8.38
CA LEU A 12 0.63 -21.06 8.59
C LEU A 12 0.95 -19.59 8.27
N SER A 13 1.76 -18.97 9.11
CA SER A 13 2.32 -17.64 8.91
C SER A 13 3.19 -17.60 7.65
N PHE A 14 3.55 -16.40 7.19
CA PHE A 14 4.42 -16.28 6.03
C PHE A 14 5.81 -16.85 6.32
N ASP A 15 6.36 -16.56 7.50
CA ASP A 15 7.69 -17.01 7.92
C ASP A 15 7.77 -18.54 8.07
N GLU A 16 6.74 -19.19 8.62
CA GLU A 16 6.68 -20.65 8.67
C GLU A 16 6.71 -21.27 7.27
N ILE A 17 5.98 -20.68 6.32
CA ILE A 17 5.99 -21.17 4.93
C ILE A 17 7.35 -20.97 4.27
N LEU A 18 8.07 -19.88 4.57
CA LEU A 18 9.44 -19.71 4.11
C LEU A 18 10.35 -20.81 4.67
N HIS A 19 10.21 -21.14 5.95
CA HIS A 19 10.98 -22.20 6.60
C HIS A 19 10.72 -23.59 6.01
N PHE A 20 9.47 -23.91 5.64
CA PHE A 20 9.12 -25.19 5.01
C PHE A 20 9.41 -25.24 3.51
N SER A 21 9.58 -24.09 2.86
CA SER A 21 9.88 -24.02 1.42
C SER A 21 11.36 -24.21 1.14
N SER A 22 11.70 -25.00 0.11
CA SER A 22 13.06 -25.12 -0.39
C SER A 22 13.41 -23.92 -1.28
N LEU A 23 13.94 -22.85 -0.67
CA LEU A 23 14.39 -21.66 -1.38
C LEU A 23 15.83 -21.84 -1.91
N PRO A 24 16.16 -21.25 -3.08
CA PRO A 24 17.53 -21.27 -3.62
C PRO A 24 18.47 -20.41 -2.77
N ARG A 25 19.75 -20.37 -3.12
CA ARG A 25 20.72 -19.51 -2.40
C ARG A 25 20.32 -18.03 -2.50
N PRO A 26 20.61 -17.21 -1.47
CA PRO A 26 20.33 -15.77 -1.50
C PRO A 26 20.87 -15.11 -2.77
N GLY A 27 20.01 -14.37 -3.46
CA GLY A 27 20.24 -13.78 -4.77
C GLY A 27 18.94 -13.43 -5.48
N PRO A 28 18.97 -13.02 -6.76
CA PRO A 28 17.76 -12.70 -7.53
C PRO A 28 16.76 -13.86 -7.56
N GLU A 29 17.24 -15.09 -7.74
CA GLU A 29 16.39 -16.30 -7.75
C GLU A 29 15.68 -16.52 -6.40
N TYR A 30 16.35 -16.23 -5.29
CA TYR A 30 15.74 -16.30 -3.95
C TYR A 30 14.62 -15.28 -3.80
N TYR A 31 14.84 -14.04 -4.26
CA TYR A 31 13.80 -13.02 -4.24
C TYR A 31 12.58 -13.45 -5.07
N GLU A 32 12.80 -13.96 -6.28
CA GLU A 32 11.71 -14.42 -7.12
C GLU A 32 10.94 -15.60 -6.49
N ALA A 33 11.66 -16.59 -5.94
CA ALA A 33 11.05 -17.74 -5.27
C ALA A 33 10.21 -17.29 -4.06
N ARG A 34 10.76 -16.41 -3.22
CA ARG A 34 10.03 -15.82 -2.08
C ARG A 34 8.82 -14.99 -2.53
N ARG A 35 8.96 -14.20 -3.60
CA ARG A 35 7.87 -13.39 -4.16
C ARG A 35 6.75 -14.27 -4.72
N ARG A 36 7.07 -15.38 -5.40
CA ARG A 36 6.06 -16.35 -5.85
C ARG A 36 5.26 -16.90 -4.66
N LEU A 37 5.93 -17.27 -3.57
CA LEU A 37 5.25 -17.73 -2.34
C LEU A 37 4.39 -16.64 -1.69
N TRP A 38 4.84 -15.39 -1.72
CA TRP A 38 4.06 -14.25 -1.22
C TRP A 38 2.78 -14.05 -2.02
N LEU A 39 2.89 -14.03 -3.34
CA LEU A 39 1.78 -13.75 -4.24
C LEU A 39 0.79 -14.91 -4.36
N THR A 40 1.13 -16.10 -3.88
CA THR A 40 0.24 -17.27 -3.94
C THR A 40 -0.93 -17.09 -2.98
N PRO A 41 -2.18 -17.01 -3.48
CA PRO A 41 -3.35 -16.87 -2.62
C PRO A 41 -3.51 -18.10 -1.72
N ARG A 42 -3.49 -17.90 -0.40
CA ARG A 42 -3.60 -19.00 0.60
C ARG A 42 -5.04 -19.36 0.94
N VAL A 43 -5.92 -18.37 0.86
CA VAL A 43 -7.34 -18.51 1.12
C VAL A 43 -8.05 -17.78 0.01
N THR A 44 -8.81 -18.50 -0.80
CA THR A 44 -9.77 -17.86 -1.70
C THR A 44 -10.90 -17.33 -0.82
N PRO A 45 -11.08 -16.00 -0.68
CA PRO A 45 -12.16 -15.47 0.12
C PRO A 45 -13.48 -16.01 -0.43
N ARG A 46 -14.28 -16.65 0.44
CA ARG A 46 -15.60 -17.14 0.06
C ARG A 46 -16.41 -15.95 -0.45
N PRO A 47 -17.03 -16.02 -1.64
CA PRO A 47 -17.86 -14.93 -2.13
C PRO A 47 -18.99 -14.70 -1.12
N SER A 48 -19.00 -13.52 -0.50
CA SER A 48 -20.10 -13.12 0.38
C SER A 48 -21.30 -12.75 -0.47
N SER A 49 -22.48 -13.25 -0.09
CA SER A 49 -23.74 -12.84 -0.71
C SER A 49 -23.85 -11.32 -0.72
N PRO A 50 -24.23 -10.70 -1.85
CA PRO A 50 -24.32 -9.25 -1.93
C PRO A 50 -25.44 -8.75 -1.01
N SER A 51 -25.15 -7.73 -0.19
CA SER A 51 -26.18 -7.04 0.57
C SER A 51 -27.02 -6.15 -0.37
N SER A 52 -28.26 -5.85 0.01
CA SER A 52 -29.11 -4.92 -0.77
C SER A 52 -28.44 -3.56 -0.97
N SER A 53 -27.73 -3.05 0.06
CA SER A 53 -26.95 -1.81 -0.06
C SER A 53 -25.82 -1.93 -1.09
N ARG A 54 -25.15 -3.09 -1.17
CA ARG A 54 -24.10 -3.34 -2.16
C ARG A 54 -24.70 -3.38 -3.57
N GLN A 55 -25.82 -4.08 -3.77
CA GLN A 55 -26.50 -4.15 -5.07
C GLN A 55 -26.89 -2.75 -5.57
N LYS A 56 -27.40 -1.90 -4.68
CA LYS A 56 -27.74 -0.51 -5.02
C LYS A 56 -26.52 0.29 -5.48
N LEU A 57 -25.37 0.13 -4.80
CA LEU A 57 -24.13 0.78 -5.21
C LEU A 57 -23.61 0.24 -6.55
N GLU A 58 -23.70 -1.08 -6.76
CA GLU A 58 -23.34 -1.71 -8.04
C GLU A 58 -24.19 -1.18 -9.19
N GLU A 59 -25.50 -1.08 -9.00
CA GLU A 59 -26.44 -0.54 -10.00
C GLU A 59 -26.10 0.91 -10.35
N ILE A 60 -25.88 1.75 -9.33
CA ILE A 60 -25.47 3.14 -9.52
C ILE A 60 -24.17 3.24 -10.32
N PHE A 61 -23.15 2.46 -9.95
CA PHE A 61 -21.85 2.49 -10.62
C PHE A 61 -21.80 1.73 -11.95
N SER A 62 -22.89 1.05 -12.32
CA SER A 62 -23.08 0.47 -13.65
C SER A 62 -23.48 1.54 -14.66
N GLN A 63 -24.02 2.67 -14.22
CA GLN A 63 -24.34 3.79 -15.10
C GLN A 63 -23.08 4.61 -15.40
N PRO A 64 -22.80 4.91 -16.69
CA PRO A 64 -21.66 5.75 -17.05
C PRO A 64 -21.86 7.18 -16.50
N GLY A 65 -20.80 7.76 -15.94
CA GLY A 65 -20.85 9.12 -15.38
C GLY A 65 -21.34 9.25 -13.93
N ALA A 66 -21.78 8.16 -13.28
CA ALA A 66 -22.30 8.18 -11.90
C ALA A 66 -21.36 8.81 -10.86
N VAL A 67 -20.04 8.72 -11.06
CA VAL A 67 -19.01 9.32 -10.19
C VAL A 67 -19.11 10.85 -10.16
N HIS A 68 -19.47 11.46 -11.30
CA HIS A 68 -19.53 12.92 -11.49
C HIS A 68 -20.91 13.49 -11.18
N SER A 69 -21.96 12.66 -11.13
CA SER A 69 -23.33 13.11 -10.84
C SER A 69 -23.50 13.54 -9.39
N GLN A 70 -23.94 14.79 -9.18
CA GLN A 70 -24.18 15.34 -7.85
C GLN A 70 -25.41 14.74 -7.16
N GLU A 71 -26.45 14.42 -7.94
CA GLU A 71 -27.68 13.80 -7.42
C GLU A 71 -27.38 12.42 -6.82
N THR A 72 -26.64 11.60 -7.55
CA THR A 72 -26.20 10.28 -7.12
C THR A 72 -25.41 10.33 -5.81
N TRP A 73 -24.58 11.38 -5.64
CA TRP A 73 -23.78 11.57 -4.45
C TRP A 73 -24.64 11.83 -3.20
N ASN A 74 -25.50 12.84 -3.27
CA ASN A 74 -26.34 13.25 -2.15
C ASN A 74 -27.24 12.11 -1.65
N HIS A 75 -27.76 11.29 -2.58
CA HIS A 75 -28.71 10.24 -2.22
C HIS A 75 -28.08 8.93 -1.75
N ASN A 76 -26.88 8.56 -2.23
CA ASN A 76 -26.37 7.20 -2.03
C ASN A 76 -24.90 7.13 -1.64
N LEU A 77 -24.04 8.01 -2.17
CA LEU A 77 -22.60 7.90 -1.97
C LEU A 77 -22.12 8.62 -0.71
N GLU A 78 -22.74 9.74 -0.33
CA GLU A 78 -22.31 10.52 0.83
C GLU A 78 -22.31 9.68 2.11
N LYS A 79 -23.36 8.87 2.31
CA LYS A 79 -23.48 7.99 3.48
C LYS A 79 -22.43 6.86 3.46
N ALA A 80 -22.19 6.29 2.28
CA ALA A 80 -21.18 5.25 2.11
C ALA A 80 -19.77 5.81 2.37
N TRP A 81 -19.47 6.99 1.82
CA TRP A 81 -18.21 7.71 2.05
C TRP A 81 -17.99 8.03 3.53
N LYS A 82 -18.99 8.62 4.21
CA LYS A 82 -18.90 8.89 5.66
C LYS A 82 -18.61 7.64 6.48
N GLY A 83 -19.20 6.50 6.12
CA GLY A 83 -18.91 5.22 6.78
C GLY A 83 -17.48 4.74 6.55
N LEU A 84 -16.95 4.92 5.34
CA LEU A 84 -15.57 4.58 4.99
C LEU A 84 -14.55 5.53 5.63
N SER A 85 -14.77 6.85 5.55
CA SER A 85 -13.84 7.87 6.02
C SER A 85 -13.77 7.98 7.55
N SER A 86 -14.83 7.55 8.26
CA SER A 86 -14.85 7.49 9.72
C SER A 86 -14.09 6.31 10.31
N GLY A 87 -13.54 5.41 9.48
CA GLY A 87 -12.90 4.17 9.93
C GLY A 87 -13.92 3.14 10.44
N GLY A 88 -15.19 3.29 10.08
CA GLY A 88 -16.24 2.34 10.45
C GLY A 88 -15.96 0.95 9.89
N LYS A 89 -16.20 -0.09 10.70
CA LYS A 89 -16.08 -1.47 10.23
C LYS A 89 -17.22 -1.78 9.26
N LEU A 90 -16.88 -2.23 8.06
CA LEU A 90 -17.86 -2.69 7.08
C LEU A 90 -18.49 -4.01 7.54
N ASN A 91 -19.82 -4.03 7.66
CA ASN A 91 -20.57 -5.25 7.99
C ASN A 91 -20.55 -6.29 6.87
N TYR A 92 -20.35 -5.84 5.63
CA TYR A 92 -20.30 -6.68 4.43
C TYR A 92 -19.07 -6.33 3.60
N ASN A 93 -18.48 -7.32 2.95
CA ASN A 93 -17.37 -7.10 2.04
C ASN A 93 -17.82 -6.24 0.87
N LEU A 94 -17.11 -5.14 0.65
CA LEU A 94 -17.33 -4.25 -0.49
C LEU A 94 -16.27 -4.55 -1.55
N PRO A 95 -16.65 -4.82 -2.81
CA PRO A 95 -15.69 -4.96 -3.90
C PRO A 95 -14.77 -3.73 -4.00
N MET A 96 -13.47 -3.98 -4.13
CA MET A 96 -12.45 -2.91 -4.14
C MET A 96 -12.73 -1.87 -5.22
N VAL A 97 -13.18 -2.30 -6.41
CA VAL A 97 -13.53 -1.42 -7.53
C VAL A 97 -14.60 -0.38 -7.13
N ILE A 98 -15.59 -0.78 -6.32
CA ILE A 98 -16.66 0.12 -5.85
C ILE A 98 -16.10 1.11 -4.85
N ALA A 99 -15.29 0.64 -3.89
CA ALA A 99 -14.66 1.50 -2.90
C ALA A 99 -13.77 2.57 -3.58
N ILE A 100 -12.98 2.19 -4.59
CA ILE A 100 -12.17 3.13 -5.38
C ILE A 100 -13.06 4.19 -6.06
N LYS A 101 -14.19 3.80 -6.67
CA LYS A 101 -15.12 4.74 -7.30
C LYS A 101 -15.74 5.72 -6.28
N ILE A 102 -16.06 5.27 -5.07
CA ILE A 102 -16.58 6.13 -3.99
C ILE A 102 -15.51 7.15 -3.57
N ILE A 103 -14.26 6.69 -3.35
CA ILE A 103 -13.13 7.55 -2.98
C ILE A 103 -12.88 8.60 -4.06
N HIS A 104 -12.84 8.18 -5.33
CA HIS A 104 -12.66 9.10 -6.46
C HIS A 104 -13.79 10.15 -6.53
N ALA A 105 -15.04 9.73 -6.35
CA ALA A 105 -16.18 10.65 -6.27
C ALA A 105 -16.05 11.66 -5.12
N ALA A 106 -15.49 11.25 -3.98
CA ALA A 106 -15.23 12.15 -2.85
C ALA A 106 -14.14 13.17 -3.19
N TRP A 107 -12.99 12.73 -3.72
CA TRP A 107 -11.88 13.62 -4.05
C TRP A 107 -12.21 14.65 -5.12
N LEU A 108 -13.05 14.30 -6.10
CA LEU A 108 -13.55 15.26 -7.09
C LEU A 108 -14.34 16.41 -6.45
N ARG A 109 -15.03 16.14 -5.33
CA ARG A 109 -15.87 17.12 -4.63
C ARG A 109 -15.08 17.96 -3.65
N ASP A 110 -14.16 17.33 -2.93
CA ASP A 110 -13.24 18.00 -2.02
C ASP A 110 -12.20 18.86 -2.79
N ARG A 111 -12.18 18.76 -4.13
CA ARG A 111 -11.17 19.36 -5.03
C ARG A 111 -9.74 18.93 -4.68
N THR A 112 -9.60 17.82 -3.97
CA THR A 112 -8.33 17.19 -3.62
C THR A 112 -7.72 16.49 -4.84
N TRP A 113 -8.54 16.06 -5.79
CA TRP A 113 -8.07 15.54 -7.07
C TRP A 113 -8.13 16.62 -8.15
N PRO A 114 -7.03 16.87 -8.89
CA PRO A 114 -7.04 17.85 -9.96
C PRO A 114 -7.92 17.37 -11.12
N VAL A 115 -8.92 18.16 -11.47
CA VAL A 115 -9.82 17.86 -12.59
C VAL A 115 -9.10 18.25 -13.88
N GLY A 116 -8.79 17.26 -14.74
CA GLY A 116 -8.17 17.50 -16.04
C GLY A 116 -6.63 17.59 -16.06
N LEU A 117 -5.96 17.32 -14.93
CA LEU A 117 -4.52 17.06 -14.94
C LEU A 117 -4.31 15.55 -14.96
N GLU A 118 -3.67 15.05 -16.01
CA GLU A 118 -3.21 13.67 -16.05
C GLU A 118 -2.03 13.53 -15.10
N ALA A 119 -2.06 12.50 -14.26
CA ALA A 119 -0.89 12.14 -13.47
C ALA A 119 0.25 11.82 -14.45
N PRO A 120 1.46 12.36 -14.25
CA PRO A 120 2.63 11.94 -15.01
C PRO A 120 2.72 10.41 -14.96
N VAL A 121 3.00 9.80 -16.11
CA VAL A 121 2.93 8.34 -16.31
C VAL A 121 3.99 7.58 -15.49
N THR A 122 4.87 8.28 -14.76
CA THR A 122 6.03 7.67 -14.11
C THR A 122 6.37 8.37 -12.79
N ASP A 123 6.24 7.65 -11.69
CA ASP A 123 6.72 8.04 -10.35
C ASP A 123 8.24 7.73 -10.18
N ASP A 124 8.85 7.06 -11.17
CA ASP A 124 10.25 6.59 -11.15
C ASP A 124 11.28 7.57 -11.77
N GLU A 125 10.87 8.67 -12.39
CA GLU A 125 11.81 9.60 -13.04
C GLU A 125 11.89 10.93 -12.30
N GLN A 126 12.55 10.89 -11.14
CA GLN A 126 13.20 12.07 -10.58
C GLN A 126 14.35 12.45 -11.52
N GLN A 127 14.01 13.21 -12.57
CA GLN A 127 14.97 13.75 -13.52
C GLN A 127 16.07 14.46 -12.72
N ALA A 128 17.27 13.86 -12.72
CA ALA A 128 18.46 14.45 -12.15
C ALA A 128 18.68 15.79 -12.86
N ASP A 129 18.31 16.87 -12.19
CA ASP A 129 18.28 18.19 -12.79
C ASP A 129 19.69 18.54 -13.25
N ILE A 130 19.82 18.59 -14.57
CA ILE A 130 21.02 18.94 -15.30
C ILE A 130 21.28 20.40 -14.93
N ALA A 131 22.37 20.65 -14.20
CA ALA A 131 22.87 21.98 -13.92
C ALA A 131 23.26 22.68 -15.24
N VAL A 132 22.27 23.26 -15.91
CA VAL A 132 22.47 24.27 -16.95
C VAL A 132 22.68 25.59 -16.24
N ALA A 133 23.92 25.87 -15.83
CA ALA A 133 24.35 27.22 -15.54
C ALA A 133 24.78 27.90 -16.85
N PRO A 134 24.28 29.11 -17.18
CA PRO A 134 24.60 29.81 -18.41
C PRO A 134 26.05 30.33 -18.43
N PRO A 135 26.64 30.54 -19.62
CA PRO A 135 28.04 30.96 -19.74
C PRO A 135 28.17 32.46 -19.46
N LEU A 136 28.95 32.83 -18.45
CA LEU A 136 29.45 34.20 -18.31
C LEU A 136 30.98 34.18 -18.19
N GLU A 137 31.57 34.94 -19.10
CA GLU A 137 33.00 35.10 -19.32
C GLU A 137 33.75 35.76 -18.17
N ALA A 138 35.03 35.35 -18.09
CA ALA A 138 36.22 36.16 -17.84
C ALA A 138 36.65 36.56 -16.42
N SER A 139 37.95 36.28 -16.21
CA SER A 139 38.93 36.98 -15.36
C SER A 139 39.03 36.57 -13.89
N ARG A 140 39.97 35.65 -13.59
CA ARG A 140 41.30 35.96 -12.97
C ARG A 140 41.90 34.69 -12.35
N ALA A 141 43.03 34.24 -12.89
CA ALA A 141 43.88 33.15 -12.39
C ALA A 141 44.75 33.62 -11.18
N PRO A 142 45.65 32.78 -10.60
CA PRO A 142 45.57 31.36 -10.22
C PRO A 142 46.01 31.14 -8.74
N GLU A 143 46.24 29.87 -8.38
CA GLU A 143 47.29 29.43 -7.42
C GLU A 143 46.96 29.29 -5.91
N LYS A 144 46.81 28.03 -5.48
CA LYS A 144 47.69 27.29 -4.52
C LYS A 144 46.87 26.12 -3.95
N ALA A 145 47.03 24.92 -4.48
CA ALA A 145 48.07 23.96 -4.12
C ALA A 145 47.89 23.37 -2.71
N LEU A 146 47.62 22.05 -2.69
CA LEU A 146 48.08 21.08 -1.68
C LEU A 146 47.33 21.19 -0.33
N GLN A 147 46.84 20.14 0.33
CA GLN A 147 47.38 18.79 0.50
C GLN A 147 46.34 18.00 1.34
N ALA A 148 46.19 16.71 1.07
CA ALA A 148 46.50 15.63 2.02
C ALA A 148 45.32 15.22 2.95
N THR A 149 44.74 14.04 2.73
CA THR A 149 45.08 12.74 3.35
C THR A 149 44.24 12.42 4.59
N MET A 150 43.54 11.29 4.48
CA MET A 150 43.45 10.21 5.47
C MET A 150 42.44 10.35 6.64
N THR A 151 41.68 9.26 6.81
CA THR A 151 41.48 8.49 8.07
C THR A 151 40.03 8.35 8.53
N THR A 152 39.50 7.13 8.36
CA THR A 152 38.84 6.25 9.35
C THR A 152 38.05 6.89 10.50
N THR A 153 36.80 6.44 10.71
CA THR A 153 36.38 5.70 11.91
C THR A 153 34.94 5.17 11.75
N LEU A 154 34.83 3.84 11.69
CA LEU A 154 33.60 3.08 11.96
C LEU A 154 33.32 3.11 13.46
N VAL A 155 32.07 3.35 13.84
CA VAL A 155 31.56 3.05 15.19
C VAL A 155 30.36 2.12 15.04
N PRO A 156 30.43 0.87 15.52
CA PRO A 156 29.27 0.07 15.84
C PRO A 156 28.98 0.23 17.34
N SER A 157 27.80 0.71 17.70
CA SER A 157 27.32 0.68 19.09
C SER A 157 26.06 -0.17 19.17
N ASP A 158 26.33 -1.42 19.50
CA ASP A 158 25.50 -2.33 20.27
C ASP A 158 24.97 -1.62 21.53
N LEU A 159 23.65 -1.48 21.65
CA LEU A 159 22.98 -1.11 22.89
C LEU A 159 21.74 -1.98 23.03
N MET A 160 21.94 -3.17 23.60
CA MET A 160 20.89 -4.01 24.18
C MET A 160 19.99 -3.19 25.12
N GLU A 161 18.70 -3.14 24.81
CA GLU A 161 17.67 -2.65 25.73
C GLU A 161 16.97 -3.85 26.40
N PRO A 162 16.94 -3.96 27.74
CA PRO A 162 16.32 -5.09 28.44
C PRO A 162 14.79 -4.97 28.51
N VAL A 163 14.10 -6.06 28.18
CA VAL A 163 12.64 -6.23 28.24
C VAL A 163 12.14 -6.23 29.69
N PRO A 164 11.11 -5.44 30.06
CA PRO A 164 10.51 -5.48 31.39
C PRO A 164 9.58 -6.69 31.62
N PRO A 165 9.44 -7.18 32.87
CA PRO A 165 8.67 -8.37 33.20
C PRO A 165 7.15 -8.16 33.12
N ARG A 166 6.44 -9.15 32.56
CA ARG A 166 4.97 -9.25 32.53
C ARG A 166 4.41 -9.52 33.93
N MET A 167 3.60 -8.60 34.47
CA MET A 167 2.78 -8.87 35.64
C MET A 167 1.54 -9.68 35.25
N THR A 168 1.39 -10.87 35.85
CA THR A 168 0.16 -11.68 35.82
C THR A 168 -0.87 -11.10 36.77
N ILE A 169 -2.02 -10.66 36.23
CA ILE A 169 -3.20 -10.30 37.02
C ILE A 169 -4.05 -11.57 37.16
N ASN A 170 -4.01 -12.17 38.34
CA ASN A 170 -4.98 -13.20 38.72
C ASN A 170 -6.27 -12.49 39.13
N ARG A 171 -7.36 -12.75 38.40
CA ARG A 171 -8.69 -12.28 38.75
C ARG A 171 -9.40 -13.39 39.51
N THR A 172 -9.70 -13.11 40.78
CA THR A 172 -10.61 -13.91 41.63
C THR A 172 -12.05 -13.75 41.16
#